data_AF-A0A9P6PEG9-F1
#
_entry.id   AF-A0A9P6PEG9-F1
#
_cell.length_a   1.000
_cell.length_b   1.000
_cell.length_c   1.000
_cell.angle_alpha   90.00
_cell.angle_beta   90.00
_cell.angle_gamma   90.00
#
_symmetry.space_group_name_H-M   'P 1'
#
loop_
_entity.id
_entity.type
_entity.pdbx_description
1 polymer ?
#
loop_
_entity_poly.entity_id
_entity_poly.type
_entity_poly.pdbx_seq_one_letter_code
_entity_poly.pdbx_strand_id
1 'polypeptide(L)'
;MLDELIGSRFAPSPATRSTPSFRFINGKAESYFLQKLNPRKIKWTVIYRRLNKKGITEELAKKRSRRTVKHERAVVGASWDAIRAKRTQKPEARAAARQAAIAKSKEAKKAAAAKKATTPAGGAKISKQQAKGFAPKAAASSR
;
A
#
# COMPACT_ATOMS: atom_id res chain seq x y z
N MET A 1 4.13 -21.00 -6.00
CA MET A 1 3.88 -21.37 -7.41
C MET A 1 2.80 -22.44 -7.37
N LEU A 2 1.55 -22.11 -7.71
CA LEU A 2 0.95 -22.35 -9.05
C LEU A 2 0.84 -23.87 -9.27
N ASP A 3 -0.33 -24.49 -9.40
CA ASP A 3 -1.26 -24.24 -10.50
C ASP A 3 -2.69 -24.78 -10.25
N GLU A 4 -3.67 -23.97 -10.62
CA GLU A 4 -4.81 -24.49 -11.38
C GLU A 4 -4.24 -25.22 -12.59
N LEU A 5 -4.46 -26.51 -12.78
CA LEU A 5 -4.29 -27.02 -14.14
C LEU A 5 -5.64 -26.89 -14.86
N ILE A 6 -5.90 -25.61 -15.17
CA ILE A 6 -6.94 -25.08 -16.05
C ILE A 6 -8.28 -24.84 -15.35
N GLY A 7 -8.39 -23.65 -14.76
CA GLY A 7 -9.66 -22.96 -14.62
C GLY A 7 -10.35 -22.75 -15.97
N SER A 8 -11.04 -23.76 -16.46
CA SER A 8 -12.16 -23.57 -17.38
C SER A 8 -13.44 -23.83 -16.60
N ARG A 9 -14.26 -22.79 -16.46
CA ARG A 9 -15.66 -22.93 -16.06
C ARG A 9 -16.37 -23.68 -17.20
N PHE A 10 -16.29 -25.01 -17.21
CA PHE A 10 -17.23 -25.80 -17.97
C PHE A 10 -18.54 -25.77 -17.19
N ALA A 11 -19.48 -24.93 -17.61
CA ALA A 11 -20.84 -24.97 -17.09
C ALA A 11 -21.52 -26.19 -17.75
N PRO A 12 -21.75 -27.31 -17.02
CA PRO A 12 -22.50 -28.39 -17.61
C PRO A 12 -23.93 -27.90 -17.88
N SER A 13 -24.30 -27.90 -19.15
CA SER A 13 -25.69 -27.71 -19.63
C SER A 13 -26.63 -28.65 -18.85
N PRO A 14 -27.83 -28.19 -18.45
CA PRO A 14 -28.75 -28.95 -17.62
C PRO A 14 -29.48 -30.01 -18.45
N ALA A 15 -28.77 -31.04 -18.90
CA ALA A 15 -29.37 -32.22 -19.49
C ALA A 15 -28.37 -33.38 -19.47
N THR A 16 -28.45 -34.21 -18.44
CA THR A 16 -28.28 -35.67 -18.48
C THR A 16 -28.31 -36.17 -17.04
N ARG A 17 -29.07 -37.23 -16.77
CA ARG A 17 -28.98 -37.97 -15.50
C ARG A 17 -27.61 -38.66 -15.47
N SER A 18 -26.57 -37.92 -15.12
CA SER A 18 -25.21 -38.44 -15.04
C SER A 18 -25.12 -39.39 -13.85
N THR A 19 -24.92 -40.68 -14.10
CA THR A 19 -24.49 -41.60 -13.04
C THR A 19 -23.12 -41.13 -12.54
N PRO A 20 -22.94 -40.93 -11.21
CA PRO A 20 -21.64 -40.56 -10.69
C PRO A 20 -20.63 -41.66 -11.00
N SER A 21 -19.51 -41.29 -11.62
CA SER A 21 -18.40 -42.20 -11.88
C SER A 21 -17.55 -42.34 -10.62
N PHE A 22 -17.25 -43.59 -10.23
CA PHE A 22 -16.43 -43.90 -9.06
C PHE A 22 -15.12 -44.53 -9.50
N ARG A 23 -14.01 -44.11 -8.89
CA ARG A 23 -12.68 -44.71 -9.07
C ARG A 23 -12.29 -45.47 -7.81
N PHE A 24 -11.92 -46.73 -7.95
CA PHE A 24 -11.45 -47.57 -6.86
C PHE A 24 -9.94 -47.85 -7.00
N ILE A 25 -9.23 -47.87 -5.88
CA ILE A 25 -7.78 -48.15 -5.84
C ILE A 25 -7.52 -49.66 -5.94
N ASN A 26 -8.41 -50.48 -5.39
CA ASN A 26 -8.29 -51.94 -5.35
C ASN A 26 -9.67 -52.62 -5.33
N GLY A 27 -9.70 -53.93 -5.59
CA GLY A 27 -10.93 -54.73 -5.57
C GLY A 27 -11.63 -54.77 -4.21
N LYS A 28 -10.91 -54.55 -3.11
CA LYS A 28 -11.51 -54.46 -1.76
C LYS A 28 -12.42 -53.23 -1.63
N ALA A 29 -11.98 -52.07 -2.11
CA ALA A 29 -12.76 -50.84 -2.09
C ALA A 29 -13.99 -50.93 -3.01
N GLU A 30 -13.82 -51.56 -4.18
CA GLU A 30 -14.91 -51.83 -5.12
C GLU A 30 -15.95 -52.79 -4.54
N SER A 31 -15.51 -53.91 -3.95
CA SER A 31 -16.40 -54.89 -3.32
C SER A 31 -17.26 -54.26 -2.21
N TYR A 32 -16.68 -53.41 -1.35
CA TYR A 32 -17.44 -52.69 -0.33
C TYR A 32 -18.43 -51.68 -0.91
N PHE A 33 -18.09 -51.05 -2.04
CA PHE A 33 -18.99 -50.13 -2.73
C PHE A 33 -20.20 -50.87 -3.32
N LEU A 34 -19.98 -52.02 -3.96
CA LEU A 34 -21.06 -52.86 -4.51
C LEU A 34 -21.97 -53.42 -3.40
N GLN A 35 -21.40 -53.75 -2.25
CA GLN A 35 -22.14 -54.12 -1.03
C GLN A 35 -22.85 -52.93 -0.35
N LYS A 36 -22.71 -51.71 -0.88
CA LYS A 36 -23.31 -50.47 -0.36
C LYS A 36 -22.92 -50.19 1.10
N LEU A 37 -21.73 -50.60 1.51
CA LEU A 37 -21.23 -50.32 2.85
C LEU A 37 -20.89 -48.84 2.99
N ASN A 38 -21.23 -48.25 4.13
CA ASN A 38 -20.95 -46.85 4.40
C ASN A 38 -19.49 -46.65 4.84
N PRO A 39 -18.66 -45.87 4.12
CA PRO A 39 -17.28 -45.61 4.50
C PRO A 39 -17.12 -45.01 5.90
N ARG A 40 -18.14 -44.31 6.42
CA ARG A 40 -18.17 -43.75 7.79
C ARG A 40 -18.15 -44.80 8.89
N LYS A 41 -18.43 -46.07 8.58
CA LYS A 41 -18.37 -47.20 9.54
C LYS A 41 -17.10 -48.05 9.40
N ILE A 42 -16.33 -47.86 8.32
CA ILE A 42 -15.14 -48.66 8.02
C ILE A 42 -13.90 -47.98 8.62
N LYS A 43 -13.37 -48.56 9.70
CA LYS A 43 -12.36 -47.96 10.59
C LYS A 43 -11.08 -47.46 9.91
N TRP A 44 -10.63 -48.13 8.85
CA TRP A 44 -9.38 -47.81 8.16
C TRP A 44 -9.52 -46.69 7.12
N THR A 45 -10.75 -46.28 6.75
CA THR A 45 -10.96 -45.27 5.71
C THR A 45 -10.62 -43.87 6.20
N VAL A 46 -10.23 -42.99 5.27
CA VAL A 46 -9.95 -41.58 5.57
C VAL A 46 -11.19 -40.86 6.13
N ILE A 47 -12.39 -41.18 5.62
CA ILE A 47 -13.65 -40.59 6.09
C ILE A 47 -13.90 -40.93 7.56
N TYR A 48 -13.76 -42.19 7.94
CA TYR A 48 -13.85 -42.61 9.35
C TYR A 48 -12.84 -41.86 10.22
N ARG A 49 -11.57 -41.82 9.79
CA ARG A 49 -10.52 -41.13 10.56
C ARG A 49 -10.81 -39.63 10.76
N ARG A 50 -11.33 -38.94 9.75
CA ARG A 50 -11.75 -37.53 9.85
C ARG A 50 -12.92 -37.34 10.82
N LEU A 51 -13.95 -38.19 10.71
CA LEU A 51 -15.14 -38.15 11.59
C LEU A 51 -14.75 -38.36 13.06
N ASN A 52 -13.89 -39.34 13.32
CA ASN A 52 -13.45 -39.74 14.66
C ASN A 52 -12.19 -38.99 15.13
N LYS A 53 -11.79 -37.92 14.43
CA LYS A 53 -10.65 -37.06 14.75
C LYS A 53 -9.33 -37.82 14.97
N LYS A 54 -9.13 -38.94 14.27
CA LYS A 54 -7.92 -39.76 14.35
C LYS A 54 -6.79 -39.09 13.56
N GLY A 55 -5.70 -38.77 14.25
CA GLY A 55 -4.51 -38.16 13.64
C GLY A 55 -4.70 -36.70 13.21
N ILE A 56 -5.66 -35.99 13.80
CA ILE A 56 -5.72 -34.53 13.70
C ILE A 56 -4.78 -33.99 14.78
N THR A 57 -3.53 -33.77 14.42
CA THR A 57 -2.51 -33.15 15.29
C THR A 57 -2.46 -31.64 15.10
N GLU A 58 -2.96 -31.12 13.98
CA GLU A 58 -2.94 -29.69 13.68
C GLU A 58 -4.25 -29.04 14.15
N GLU A 59 -4.15 -28.36 15.28
CA GLU A 59 -5.06 -27.28 15.62
C GLU A 59 -4.77 -26.14 14.61
N LEU A 60 -5.45 -26.18 13.45
CA LEU A 60 -5.46 -25.08 12.49
C LEU A 60 -6.26 -23.90 13.09
N ALA A 61 -5.77 -23.38 14.20
CA ALA A 61 -6.20 -22.10 14.73
C ALA A 61 -5.80 -21.06 13.68
N LYS A 62 -6.79 -20.62 12.88
CA LYS A 62 -6.60 -19.51 11.95
C LYS A 62 -6.03 -18.33 12.73
N LYS A 63 -4.78 -18.00 12.46
CA LYS A 63 -4.14 -16.81 13.02
C LYS A 63 -4.89 -15.59 12.50
N ARG A 64 -5.71 -14.98 13.35
CA ARG A 64 -6.39 -13.72 13.05
C ARG A 64 -5.36 -12.59 13.16
N SER A 65 -5.03 -11.98 12.03
CA SER A 65 -4.25 -10.73 12.05
C SER A 65 -5.14 -9.57 12.52
N ARG A 66 -4.56 -8.64 13.29
CA ARG A 66 -5.25 -7.42 13.74
C ARG A 66 -5.26 -6.40 12.61
N ARG A 67 -6.41 -5.76 12.35
CA ARG A 67 -6.50 -4.63 11.40
C ARG A 67 -6.33 -3.31 12.16
N THR A 68 -5.39 -2.47 11.73
CA THR A 68 -5.20 -1.12 12.28
C THR A 68 -6.14 -0.14 11.60
N VAL A 69 -6.93 0.59 12.38
CA VAL A 69 -7.74 1.72 11.89
C VAL A 69 -6.97 3.01 12.15
N LYS A 70 -6.80 3.84 11.11
CA LYS A 70 -6.20 5.17 11.23
C LYS A 70 -7.32 6.19 11.33
N HIS A 71 -7.29 7.00 12.38
CA HIS A 71 -8.21 8.13 12.55
C HIS A 71 -7.50 9.41 12.14
N GLU A 72 -8.09 10.12 11.18
CA GLU A 72 -7.63 11.46 10.81
C GLU A 72 -8.36 12.47 11.70
N ARG A 73 -7.61 13.33 12.41
CA ARG A 73 -8.16 14.30 13.36
C ARG A 73 -7.90 15.72 12.87
N ALA A 74 -8.83 16.62 13.20
CA ALA A 74 -8.67 18.06 13.00
C ALA A 74 -7.61 18.64 13.97
N VAL A 75 -7.07 19.80 13.62
CA VAL A 75 -6.10 20.54 14.45
C VAL A 75 -6.78 21.80 14.98
N VAL A 76 -6.42 22.25 16.18
CA VAL A 76 -6.98 23.50 16.74
C VAL A 76 -6.76 24.65 15.74
N GLY A 77 -7.85 25.33 15.38
CA GLY A 77 -7.83 26.42 14.38
C GLY A 77 -8.03 25.99 12.93
N ALA A 78 -8.12 24.69 12.61
CA ALA A 78 -8.45 24.22 11.26
C ALA A 78 -9.16 22.85 11.27
N SER A 79 -10.36 22.80 10.67
CA SER A 79 -11.08 21.53 10.44
C SER A 79 -10.28 20.56 9.54
N TRP A 80 -10.50 19.26 9.71
CA TRP A 80 -9.87 18.23 8.88
C TRP A 80 -10.15 18.42 7.39
N ASP A 81 -11.36 18.79 7.02
CA ASP A 81 -11.75 19.00 5.62
C ASP A 81 -10.99 20.14 4.96
N ALA A 82 -10.73 21.23 5.68
CA ALA A 82 -9.91 22.33 5.19
C ALA A 82 -8.45 21.91 4.93
N ILE A 83 -7.90 21.03 5.78
CA ILE A 83 -6.54 20.49 5.62
C ILE A 83 -6.49 19.55 4.41
N ARG A 84 -7.49 18.67 4.28
CA ARG A 84 -7.60 17.73 3.15
C ARG A 84 -7.78 18.47 1.83
N ALA A 85 -8.64 19.49 1.78
CA ALA A 85 -8.84 20.31 0.59
C ALA A 85 -7.55 20.98 0.12
N LYS A 86 -6.77 21.58 1.04
CA LYS A 86 -5.46 22.17 0.71
C LYS A 86 -4.44 21.14 0.22
N ARG A 87 -4.44 19.93 0.79
CA ARG A 87 -3.56 18.83 0.36
C ARG A 87 -3.89 18.36 -1.06
N THR A 88 -5.18 18.18 -1.35
CA THR A 88 -5.66 17.63 -2.62
C THR A 88 -5.68 18.65 -3.77
N GLN A 89 -5.33 19.92 -3.54
CA GLN A 89 -5.23 20.91 -4.62
C GLN A 89 -4.26 20.45 -5.72
N LYS A 90 -4.74 20.54 -6.97
CA LYS A 90 -3.97 20.20 -8.17
C LYS A 90 -2.68 21.02 -8.25
N PRO A 91 -1.58 20.42 -8.74
CA PRO A 91 -0.28 21.09 -8.78
C PRO A 91 -0.29 22.38 -9.63
N GLU A 92 -1.12 22.45 -10.67
CA GLU A 92 -1.29 23.63 -11.53
C GLU A 92 -1.86 24.83 -10.76
N ALA A 93 -2.93 24.63 -9.98
CA ALA A 93 -3.51 25.68 -9.13
C ALA A 93 -2.51 26.16 -8.07
N ARG A 94 -1.69 25.24 -7.54
CA ARG A 94 -0.62 25.57 -6.59
C ARG A 94 0.50 26.38 -7.25
N ALA A 95 0.89 26.04 -8.48
CA ALA A 95 1.90 26.76 -9.24
C ALA A 95 1.42 28.18 -9.60
N ALA A 96 0.17 28.34 -10.05
CA ALA A 96 -0.42 29.64 -10.34
C ALA A 96 -0.44 30.55 -9.11
N ALA A 97 -0.89 30.05 -7.96
CA ALA A 97 -0.87 30.79 -6.70
C ALA A 97 0.55 31.20 -6.26
N ARG A 98 1.55 30.33 -6.46
CA ARG A 98 2.96 30.65 -6.20
C ARG A 98 3.47 31.76 -7.12
N GLN A 99 3.19 31.69 -8.41
CA GLN A 99 3.65 32.71 -9.36
C GLN A 99 2.99 34.07 -9.08
N ALA A 100 1.69 34.10 -8.77
CA ALA A 100 0.99 35.32 -8.37
C ALA A 100 1.58 35.92 -7.07
N ALA A 101 1.93 35.09 -6.08
CA ALA A 101 2.58 35.55 -4.86
C ALA A 101 4.00 36.10 -5.11
N ILE A 102 4.77 35.45 -5.97
CA ILE A 102 6.12 35.91 -6.37
C ILE A 102 6.03 37.26 -7.10
N ALA A 103 5.07 37.43 -8.02
CA ALA A 103 4.85 38.68 -8.73
C ALA A 103 4.52 39.82 -7.76
N LYS A 104 3.53 39.62 -6.88
CA LYS A 104 3.17 40.59 -5.83
C LYS A 104 4.34 40.93 -4.90
N SER A 105 5.15 39.95 -4.51
CA SER A 105 6.34 40.18 -3.68
C SER A 105 7.41 40.98 -4.42
N LYS A 106 7.63 40.72 -5.71
CA LYS A 106 8.56 41.48 -6.55
C LYS A 106 8.10 42.93 -6.73
N GLU A 107 6.82 43.16 -6.97
CA GLU A 107 6.23 44.51 -7.07
C GLU A 107 6.32 45.26 -5.75
N ALA A 108 5.98 44.63 -4.62
CA ALA A 108 6.13 45.23 -3.30
C ALA A 108 7.59 45.58 -2.98
N LYS A 109 8.56 44.73 -3.37
CA LYS A 109 9.99 45.03 -3.22
C LYS A 109 10.44 46.20 -4.10
N LYS A 110 9.97 46.29 -5.35
CA LYS A 110 10.25 47.43 -6.23
C LYS A 110 9.67 48.73 -5.68
N ALA A 111 8.43 48.70 -5.18
CA ALA A 111 7.79 49.85 -4.54
C ALA A 111 8.52 50.29 -3.25
N ALA A 112 8.98 49.33 -2.44
CA ALA A 112 9.79 49.63 -1.25
C ALA A 112 11.18 50.17 -1.61
N ALA A 113 11.80 49.71 -2.69
CA ALA A 113 13.09 50.22 -3.17
C ALA A 113 12.96 51.65 -3.73
N ALA A 114 11.89 51.93 -4.49
CA ALA A 114 11.58 53.28 -4.99
C ALA A 114 11.36 54.27 -3.83
N LYS A 115 10.67 53.84 -2.76
CA LYS A 115 10.50 54.65 -1.54
C LYS A 115 11.80 54.87 -0.73
N LYS A 116 12.79 53.97 -0.85
CA LYS A 116 14.13 54.15 -0.25
C LYS A 116 15.04 55.04 -1.08
N ALA A 117 14.84 55.14 -2.39
CA ALA A 117 15.59 56.02 -3.28
C ALA A 117 15.20 57.51 -3.13
N THR A 118 14.08 57.81 -2.48
CA THR A 118 13.61 59.18 -2.17
C THR A 118 14.04 59.68 -0.78
N THR A 119 14.83 58.92 -0.02
CA THR A 119 15.52 59.40 1.20
C THR A 119 17.02 59.49 0.92
N PRO A 120 17.59 60.67 0.67
CA PRO A 120 19.03 60.80 0.45
C PRO A 120 19.75 60.90 1.80
N ALA A 121 20.41 59.82 2.21
CA ALA A 121 21.45 59.81 3.23
C ALA A 121 22.25 58.52 3.01
N GLY A 122 23.56 58.47 2.80
CA GLY A 122 24.64 59.40 3.09
C GLY A 122 25.80 58.52 3.59
N GLY A 123 26.93 58.49 2.85
CA GLY A 123 28.22 57.98 3.32
C GLY A 123 28.49 56.48 3.17
N ALA A 124 29.21 56.11 2.11
CA ALA A 124 29.92 54.84 2.03
C ALA A 124 31.16 54.86 2.93
N LYS A 125 31.30 53.87 3.82
CA LYS A 125 32.58 53.50 4.46
C LYS A 125 32.79 52.01 4.30
N ILE A 126 33.62 51.63 3.33
CA ILE A 126 34.12 50.26 3.15
C ILE A 126 35.30 50.09 4.11
N SER A 127 35.14 49.31 5.17
CA SER A 127 36.22 49.00 6.12
C SER A 127 37.10 47.87 5.58
N LYS A 128 38.40 48.14 5.59
CA LYS A 128 39.52 47.32 5.12
C LYS A 128 39.81 46.11 6.01
N GLN A 129 38.84 45.22 6.15
CA GLN A 129 38.96 44.07 7.06
C GLN A 129 38.25 42.82 6.52
N GLN A 130 38.54 42.45 5.28
CA GLN A 130 38.15 41.15 4.74
C GLN A 130 39.22 40.62 3.77
N ALA A 131 40.47 40.66 4.24
CA ALA A 131 41.60 40.02 3.57
C ALA A 131 42.27 39.03 4.54
N LYS A 132 41.51 38.03 5.01
CA LYS A 132 42.08 36.80 5.58
C LYS A 132 41.01 35.71 5.67
N GLY A 133 41.24 34.63 4.94
CA GLY A 133 40.61 33.34 5.22
C GLY A 133 39.76 32.76 4.09
N PHE A 134 40.39 32.30 3.01
CA PHE A 134 39.86 31.14 2.28
C PHE A 134 41.03 30.29 1.79
N ALA A 135 41.40 29.29 2.57
CA ALA A 135 42.26 28.21 2.11
C ALA A 135 41.40 27.26 1.26
N PRO A 136 41.73 26.97 -0.01
CA PRO A 136 40.99 26.01 -0.79
C PRO A 136 41.22 24.59 -0.25
N LYS A 137 40.11 23.90 0.07
CA LYS A 137 40.07 22.51 0.52
C LYS A 137 40.60 21.60 -0.61
N ALA A 138 41.59 20.77 -0.28
CA ALA A 138 42.20 19.80 -1.20
C ALA A 138 41.16 18.83 -1.80
N ALA A 139 41.31 18.57 -3.10
CA ALA A 139 40.56 17.54 -3.82
C ALA A 139 41.03 16.15 -3.39
N ALA A 140 40.10 15.30 -2.96
CA ALA A 140 40.36 13.87 -2.79
C ALA A 140 40.01 13.17 -4.11
N SER A 141 41.03 12.67 -4.80
CA SER A 141 40.91 11.65 -5.84
C SER A 141 41.69 10.43 -5.38
N SER A 142 41.00 9.31 -5.14
CA SER A 142 41.52 7.98 -5.44
C SER A 142 40.44 6.90 -5.26
N ARG A 143 40.36 6.04 -6.28
CA ARG A 143 40.21 4.57 -6.29
C ARG A 143 39.38 3.89 -5.20
#